data_AF-A0A0S8KAB5-F1
#
_entry.id   AF-A0A0S8KAB5-F1
#
_cell.length_a   1.000
_cell.length_b   1.000
_cell.length_c   1.000
_cell.angle_alpha   90.00
_cell.angle_beta   90.00
_cell.angle_gamma   90.00
#
_symmetry.space_group_name_H-M   'P 1'
#
loop_
_entity.id
_entity.type
_entity.pdbx_description
1 polymer ?
#
loop_
_entity_poly.entity_id
_entity_poly.type
_entity_poly.pdbx_seq_one_letter_code
_entity_poly.pdbx_strand_id
1 'polypeptide(L)'
;MKTLRLLVHSFILALVNIACIIVGFGIYQLFRPAKQIAIQAPSAALLCIVIFLLWSWSVRRLTGQILSLQGKGELAGTFLLALLWSPTIFIPLHYIGRGYLTSFANIWATWLFQVPTNILALLAVKKWVHSDKE
;
A
#
# COMPACT_ATOMS: atom_id res chain seq x y z
N MET A 1 -10.63 18.59 -7.03
CA MET A 1 -9.73 17.48 -7.46
C MET A 1 -8.97 16.80 -6.33
N LYS A 2 -8.60 17.49 -5.25
CA LYS A 2 -7.89 16.90 -4.09
C LYS A 2 -8.54 15.61 -3.55
N THR A 3 -9.86 15.60 -3.37
CA THR A 3 -10.59 14.43 -2.89
C THR A 3 -10.39 13.21 -3.79
N LEU A 4 -10.49 13.40 -5.12
CA LEU A 4 -10.28 12.32 -6.08
C LEU A 4 -8.85 11.75 -5.99
N ARG A 5 -7.84 12.62 -5.90
CA ARG A 5 -6.44 12.18 -5.72
C ARG A 5 -6.29 11.34 -4.45
N LEU A 6 -6.79 11.83 -3.33
CA LEU A 6 -6.75 11.13 -2.06
C LEU A 6 -7.40 9.76 -2.14
N LEU A 7 -8.61 9.68 -2.70
CA LEU A 7 -9.35 8.42 -2.82
C LEU A 7 -8.62 7.42 -3.72
N VAL A 8 -8.17 7.85 -4.90
CA VAL A 8 -7.48 6.98 -5.86
C VAL A 8 -6.16 6.47 -5.28
N HIS A 9 -5.29 7.36 -4.78
CA HIS A 9 -3.98 6.94 -4.28
C HIS A 9 -4.08 6.09 -3.02
N SER A 10 -5.01 6.40 -2.11
CA SER A 10 -5.19 5.62 -0.88
C SER A 10 -5.76 4.22 -1.17
N PHE A 11 -6.71 4.13 -2.09
CA PHE A 11 -7.29 2.86 -2.51
C PHE A 11 -6.26 1.97 -3.20
N ILE A 12 -5.48 2.54 -4.15
CA ILE A 12 -4.40 1.81 -4.82
C ILE A 12 -3.32 1.39 -3.83
N LEU A 13 -2.92 2.26 -2.90
CA LEU A 13 -1.95 1.90 -1.87
C LEU A 13 -2.44 0.71 -1.03
N ALA A 14 -3.71 0.71 -0.61
CA ALA A 14 -4.29 -0.41 0.14
C ALA A 14 -4.31 -1.71 -0.68
N LEU A 15 -4.72 -1.67 -1.96
CA LEU A 15 -4.70 -2.82 -2.86
C LEU A 15 -3.30 -3.39 -3.05
N VAL A 16 -2.31 -2.52 -3.29
CA VAL A 16 -0.91 -2.90 -3.45
C VAL A 16 -0.41 -3.61 -2.19
N ASN A 17 -0.72 -3.09 -1.00
CA ASN A 17 -0.33 -3.75 0.25
C ASN A 17 -0.89 -5.17 0.37
N ILE A 18 -2.19 -5.34 0.13
CA ILE A 18 -2.83 -6.66 0.23
C ILE A 18 -2.22 -7.63 -0.79
N ALA A 19 -2.06 -7.19 -2.03
CA ALA A 19 -1.45 -8.00 -3.09
C ALA A 19 -0.01 -8.40 -2.74
N CYS A 20 0.81 -7.46 -2.27
CA CYS A 20 2.20 -7.73 -1.88
C CYS A 20 2.31 -8.66 -0.68
N ILE A 21 1.40 -8.60 0.31
CA ILE A 21 1.36 -9.56 1.42
C ILE A 21 1.13 -10.98 0.90
N ILE A 22 0.21 -11.14 -0.06
CA ILE A 22 -0.08 -12.44 -0.70
C ILE A 22 1.13 -12.92 -1.52
N VAL A 23 1.73 -12.05 -2.33
CA VAL A 23 2.92 -12.39 -3.12
C VAL A 23 4.11 -12.72 -2.23
N GLY A 24 4.35 -11.96 -1.15
CA GLY A 24 5.40 -12.22 -0.18
C GLY A 24 5.22 -13.58 0.52
N PHE A 25 3.97 -13.98 0.78
CA PHE A 25 3.68 -15.33 1.26
C PHE A 25 4.05 -16.38 0.21
N GLY A 26 3.72 -16.14 -1.06
CA GLY A 26 4.14 -16.98 -2.19
C GLY A 26 5.66 -17.11 -2.29
N ILE A 27 6.40 -16.01 -2.17
CA ILE A 27 7.88 -16.00 -2.15
C ILE A 27 8.38 -16.88 -1.01
N TYR A 28 7.85 -16.71 0.21
CA TYR A 28 8.24 -17.55 1.35
C TYR A 28 8.14 -19.06 1.05
N GLN A 29 7.12 -19.51 0.30
CA GLN A 29 6.97 -20.93 -0.03
C GLN A 29 8.18 -21.51 -0.78
N LEU A 30 8.94 -20.67 -1.50
CA LEU A 30 10.13 -21.07 -2.23
C LEU A 30 11.37 -21.26 -1.32
N PHE A 31 11.34 -20.73 -0.09
CA PHE A 31 12.50 -20.68 0.83
C PHE A 31 12.27 -21.49 2.11
N ARG A 32 11.35 -22.45 2.12
CA ARG A 32 11.18 -23.36 3.26
C ARG A 32 12.50 -24.11 3.53
N PRO A 33 12.96 -24.24 4.79
CA PRO A 33 12.23 -24.06 6.06
C PRO A 33 12.45 -22.71 6.77
N ALA A 34 12.85 -21.65 6.08
CA ALA A 34 13.09 -20.34 6.71
C ALA A 34 11.86 -19.81 7.49
N LYS A 35 12.08 -18.92 8.46
CA LYS A 35 10.98 -18.27 9.21
C LYS A 35 10.14 -17.41 8.26
N GLN A 36 8.84 -17.68 8.18
CA GLN A 36 7.91 -17.02 7.24
C GLN A 36 8.00 -15.49 7.30
N ILE A 37 7.87 -14.90 8.49
CA ILE A 37 7.90 -13.44 8.68
C ILE A 37 9.21 -12.83 8.17
N ALA A 38 10.34 -13.52 8.32
CA ALA A 38 11.65 -13.03 7.91
C ALA A 38 11.82 -12.96 6.39
N ILE A 39 10.99 -13.67 5.61
CA ILE A 39 11.00 -13.62 4.14
C ILE A 39 9.81 -12.83 3.61
N GLN A 40 8.60 -13.12 4.10
CA GLN A 40 7.36 -12.52 3.61
C GLN A 40 7.31 -11.01 3.86
N ALA A 41 7.58 -10.55 5.09
CA ALA A 41 7.44 -9.14 5.42
C ALA A 41 8.41 -8.23 4.62
N PRO A 42 9.73 -8.50 4.55
CA PRO A 42 10.63 -7.64 3.79
C PRO A 42 10.37 -7.72 2.28
N SER A 43 10.06 -8.89 1.73
CA SER A 43 9.73 -9.02 0.30
C SER A 43 8.45 -8.26 -0.06
N ALA A 44 7.39 -8.40 0.74
CA ALA A 44 6.15 -7.66 0.56
C ALA A 44 6.38 -6.14 0.67
N ALA A 45 7.14 -5.69 1.67
CA ALA A 45 7.42 -4.26 1.86
C ALA A 45 8.20 -3.66 0.68
N LEU A 46 9.23 -4.37 0.20
CA LEU A 46 10.01 -3.94 -0.96
C LEU A 46 9.12 -3.85 -2.21
N LEU A 47 8.29 -4.86 -2.47
CA LEU A 47 7.35 -4.86 -3.60
C LEU A 47 6.35 -3.71 -3.48
N CYS A 48 5.79 -3.44 -2.30
CA CYS A 48 4.89 -2.32 -2.08
C CYS A 48 5.53 -0.99 -2.48
N ILE A 49 6.75 -0.74 -2.01
CA ILE A 49 7.47 0.51 -2.29
C ILE A 49 7.69 0.66 -3.79
N VAL A 50 8.20 -0.38 -4.46
CA VAL A 50 8.48 -0.35 -5.90
C VAL A 50 7.21 -0.17 -6.71
N ILE A 51 6.15 -0.93 -6.42
CA ILE A 51 4.89 -0.86 -7.18
C ILE A 51 4.21 0.49 -6.98
N PHE A 52 4.18 1.02 -5.75
CA PHE A 52 3.56 2.32 -5.50
C PHE A 52 4.36 3.50 -6.08
N LEU A 53 5.69 3.38 -6.11
CA LEU A 53 6.57 4.30 -6.82
C LEU A 53 6.25 4.30 -8.32
N LEU A 54 6.17 3.12 -8.96
CA LEU A 54 5.82 2.97 -10.38
C LEU A 54 4.41 3.47 -10.68
N TRP A 55 3.44 3.22 -9.81
CA TRP A 55 2.08 3.77 -9.90
C TRP A 55 2.12 5.30 -9.92
N SER A 56 2.78 5.91 -8.93
CA SER A 56 2.83 7.37 -8.80
C SER A 56 3.56 8.02 -9.99
N TRP A 57 4.62 7.37 -10.49
CA TRP A 57 5.30 7.79 -11.71
C TRP A 57 4.37 7.72 -12.93
N SER A 58 3.64 6.61 -13.09
CA SER A 58 2.72 6.39 -14.21
C SER A 58 1.59 7.41 -14.20
N VAL A 59 0.98 7.67 -13.03
CA VAL A 59 -0.06 8.69 -12.86
C VAL A 59 0.46 10.06 -13.29
N ARG A 60 1.67 10.44 -12.87
CA ARG A 60 2.29 11.71 -13.28
C ARG A 60 2.56 11.76 -14.77
N ARG A 61 3.06 10.67 -15.36
CA ARG A 61 3.37 10.62 -16.80
C ARG A 61 2.12 10.72 -17.68
N LEU A 62 1.02 10.08 -17.26
CA LEU A 62 -0.22 9.96 -18.04
C LEU A 62 -1.19 11.13 -17.81
N THR A 63 -1.20 11.70 -16.60
CA THR A 63 -2.18 12.73 -16.21
C THR A 63 -1.55 14.08 -15.87
N GLY A 64 -0.22 14.19 -15.93
CA GLY A 64 0.51 15.38 -15.50
C GLY A 64 0.26 15.66 -14.02
N GLN A 65 -0.12 16.90 -13.71
CA GLN A 65 -0.38 17.35 -12.33
C GLN A 65 -1.81 17.09 -11.86
N ILE A 66 -2.70 16.63 -12.74
CA ILE A 66 -4.14 16.52 -12.47
C ILE A 66 -4.40 15.53 -11.32
N LEU A 67 -3.84 14.32 -11.42
CA LEU A 67 -3.98 13.27 -10.41
C LEU A 67 -2.73 13.08 -9.53
N SER A 68 -1.61 13.76 -9.81
CA SER A 68 -0.39 13.66 -8.99
C SER A 68 -0.58 14.26 -7.60
N LEU A 69 -0.02 13.63 -6.56
CA LEU A 69 -0.07 14.14 -5.19
C LEU A 69 0.70 15.46 -5.08
N GLN A 70 0.10 16.49 -4.48
CA GLN A 70 0.60 17.88 -4.53
C GLN A 70 1.19 18.42 -3.21
N GLY A 71 1.11 17.66 -2.12
CA GLY A 71 1.66 18.15 -0.85
C GLY A 71 1.63 17.16 0.31
N LYS A 72 2.27 17.57 1.41
CA LYS A 72 2.37 16.78 2.66
C LYS A 72 1.00 16.39 3.22
N GLY A 73 0.01 17.28 3.13
CA GLY A 73 -1.36 16.97 3.53
C GLY A 73 -2.04 15.90 2.67
N GLU A 74 -1.71 15.82 1.37
CA GLU A 74 -2.22 14.75 0.51
C GLU A 74 -1.51 13.42 0.78
N LEU A 75 -0.21 13.44 1.10
CA LEU A 75 0.53 12.25 1.56
C LEU A 75 -0.05 11.71 2.87
N ALA A 76 -0.27 12.57 3.87
CA ALA A 76 -0.86 12.18 5.14
C ALA A 76 -2.30 11.68 5.00
N GLY A 77 -3.11 12.35 4.17
CA GLY A 77 -4.47 11.89 3.87
C GLY A 77 -4.48 10.53 3.15
N THR A 78 -3.58 10.33 2.19
CA THR A 78 -3.42 9.06 1.47
C THR A 78 -3.05 7.93 2.44
N PHE A 79 -2.12 8.19 3.36
CA PHE A 79 -1.72 7.26 4.41
C PHE A 79 -2.90 6.84 5.28
N LEU A 80 -3.63 7.81 5.87
CA LEU A 80 -4.73 7.53 6.79
C LEU A 80 -5.89 6.80 6.09
N LEU A 81 -6.26 7.25 4.89
CA LEU A 81 -7.33 6.60 4.12
C LEU A 81 -6.93 5.19 3.67
N ALA A 82 -5.66 4.92 3.36
CA ALA A 82 -5.22 3.58 2.98
C ALA A 82 -5.40 2.58 4.13
N LEU A 83 -5.17 3.01 5.37
CA LEU A 83 -5.43 2.17 6.56
C LEU A 83 -6.92 1.84 6.72
N LEU A 84 -7.82 2.75 6.33
CA LEU A 84 -9.28 2.51 6.34
C LEU A 84 -9.74 1.63 5.18
N TRP A 85 -9.14 1.79 4.00
CA TRP A 85 -9.41 0.92 2.86
C TRP A 85 -8.99 -0.51 3.11
N SER A 86 -7.89 -0.72 3.85
CA SER A 86 -7.38 -2.06 4.14
C SER A 86 -8.42 -3.04 4.71
N PRO A 87 -9.08 -2.79 5.86
CA PRO A 87 -10.13 -3.68 6.35
C PRO A 87 -11.34 -3.75 5.40
N THR A 88 -11.70 -2.63 4.76
CA THR A 88 -12.81 -2.58 3.80
C THR A 88 -12.62 -3.55 2.63
N ILE A 89 -11.38 -3.75 2.19
CA ILE A 89 -11.02 -4.67 1.10
C ILE A 89 -10.71 -6.07 1.64
N PHE A 90 -9.91 -6.14 2.71
CA PHE A 90 -9.39 -7.40 3.24
C PHE A 90 -10.49 -8.27 3.87
N ILE A 91 -11.46 -7.68 4.57
CA ILE A 91 -12.54 -8.45 5.23
C ILE A 91 -13.37 -9.21 4.19
N PRO A 92 -13.91 -8.58 3.11
CA PRO A 92 -14.61 -9.30 2.05
C PRO A 92 -13.74 -10.36 1.38
N LEU A 93 -12.49 -10.04 1.02
CA LEU A 93 -11.58 -10.99 0.38
C LEU A 93 -11.32 -12.21 1.27
N HIS A 94 -11.11 -12.00 2.56
CA HIS A 94 -10.91 -13.07 3.53
C HIS A 94 -12.17 -13.93 3.67
N TYR A 95 -13.35 -13.32 3.75
CA TYR A 95 -14.62 -14.04 3.84
C TYR A 95 -14.84 -14.93 2.61
N ILE A 96 -14.63 -14.39 1.40
CA ILE A 96 -14.74 -15.16 0.16
C ILE A 96 -13.72 -16.30 0.12
N GLY A 97 -12.49 -16.05 0.55
CA GLY A 97 -11.41 -17.05 0.49
C GLY A 97 -11.46 -18.13 1.58
N ARG A 98 -12.09 -17.85 2.75
CA ARG A 98 -12.07 -18.75 3.92
C ARG A 98 -13.45 -19.21 4.40
N GLY A 99 -14.53 -18.58 3.95
CA GLY A 99 -15.89 -18.87 4.37
C GLY A 99 -16.29 -18.29 5.73
N TYR A 100 -15.44 -17.46 6.35
CA TYR A 100 -15.73 -16.81 7.64
C TYR A 100 -15.08 -15.43 7.77
N LEU A 101 -15.65 -14.60 8.64
CA LEU A 101 -15.16 -13.24 8.90
C LEU A 101 -13.80 -13.29 9.60
N THR A 102 -12.89 -12.44 9.14
CA THR A 102 -11.56 -12.35 9.75
C THR A 102 -11.63 -11.83 11.19
N SER A 103 -10.64 -12.18 12.01
CA SER A 103 -10.49 -11.66 13.36
C SER A 103 -9.91 -10.24 13.36
N PHE A 104 -10.12 -9.52 14.47
CA PHE A 104 -9.46 -8.22 14.71
C PHE A 104 -7.93 -8.33 14.72
N ALA A 105 -7.38 -9.46 15.21
CA ALA A 105 -5.93 -9.70 15.22
C ALA A 105 -5.32 -9.69 13.81
N ASN A 106 -6.02 -10.20 12.80
CA ASN A 106 -5.56 -10.17 11.41
C ASN A 106 -5.58 -8.75 10.83
N ILE A 107 -6.59 -7.95 11.18
CA ILE A 107 -6.65 -6.52 10.80
C ILE A 107 -5.47 -5.78 11.42
N TRP A 108 -5.23 -6.00 12.71
CA TRP A 108 -4.10 -5.41 13.44
C TRP A 108 -2.75 -5.81 12.84
N ALA A 109 -2.55 -7.10 12.52
CA ALA A 109 -1.33 -7.56 11.86
C ALA A 109 -1.12 -6.91 10.49
N THR A 110 -2.20 -6.70 9.74
CA THR A 110 -2.16 -6.00 8.45
C THR A 110 -1.73 -4.54 8.64
N TRP A 111 -2.27 -3.83 9.64
CA TRP A 111 -1.85 -2.47 9.94
C TRP A 111 -0.40 -2.38 10.43
N LEU A 112 0.05 -3.30 11.29
CA LEU A 112 1.44 -3.34 11.74
C LEU A 112 2.43 -3.47 10.57
N PHE A 113 2.06 -4.20 9.52
CA PHE A 113 2.83 -4.24 8.28
C PHE A 113 2.68 -2.94 7.46
N GLN A 114 1.44 -2.46 7.29
CA GLN A 114 1.14 -1.34 6.40
C GLN A 114 1.68 -0.01 6.90
N VAL A 115 1.67 0.25 8.21
CA VAL A 115 2.12 1.54 8.76
C VAL A 115 3.56 1.87 8.34
N PRO A 116 4.59 1.05 8.67
CA PRO A 116 5.96 1.35 8.26
C PRO A 116 6.13 1.30 6.73
N THR A 117 5.47 0.35 6.05
CA THR A 117 5.58 0.18 4.60
C THR A 117 5.01 1.38 3.83
N ASN A 118 3.84 1.88 4.24
CA ASN A 118 3.19 3.05 3.63
C ASN A 118 4.01 4.31 3.87
N ILE A 119 4.58 4.48 5.07
CA ILE A 119 5.48 5.61 5.34
C ILE A 119 6.65 5.59 4.35
N LEU A 120 7.32 4.44 4.18
CA LEU A 120 8.45 4.32 3.26
C LEU A 120 8.03 4.55 1.80
N ALA A 121 6.91 3.98 1.36
CA ALA A 121 6.40 4.16 -0.01
C ALA A 121 6.05 5.63 -0.29
N LEU A 122 5.40 6.32 0.66
CA LEU A 122 5.03 7.73 0.51
C LEU A 122 6.25 8.66 0.59
N LEU A 123 7.24 8.33 1.41
CA LEU A 123 8.52 9.05 1.43
C LEU A 123 9.28 8.90 0.11
N ALA A 124 9.22 7.72 -0.52
CA ALA A 124 9.88 7.48 -1.81
C ALA A 124 9.31 8.36 -2.92
N VAL A 125 7.99 8.58 -2.95
CA VAL A 125 7.33 9.45 -3.94
C VAL A 125 7.35 10.94 -3.55
N LYS A 126 7.66 11.27 -2.30
CA LYS A 126 7.69 12.65 -1.78
C LYS A 126 8.57 13.58 -2.60
N LYS A 127 9.67 13.08 -3.17
CA LYS A 127 10.59 13.87 -4.00
C LYS A 127 9.85 14.51 -5.18
N TRP A 128 8.99 13.75 -5.86
CA TRP A 128 8.22 14.26 -7.00
C TRP A 128 7.18 15.30 -6.61
N VAL A 129 6.68 15.24 -5.37
CA VAL A 129 5.72 16.22 -4.84
C VAL A 129 6.37 17.60 -4.61
N HIS A 130 7.68 17.66 -4.35
CA HIS A 130 8.38 18.92 -4.03
C HIS A 130 9.03 19.56 -5.26
N SER A 131 9.43 18.77 -6.27
CA SER A 131 10.04 19.29 -7.51
C SER A 131 9.11 20.17 -8.36
N ASP A 132 7.82 20.24 -8.05
CA ASP A 132 6.84 21.06 -8.78
C ASP A 132 6.55 22.41 -8.09
N LYS A 133 7.25 22.72 -6.98
CA LYS A 133 7.11 23.98 -6.24
C LYS A 133 8.34 24.89 -6.34
N GLU A 134 9.37 24.46 -7.06
CA GLU A 134 10.57 25.24 -7.42
C GLU A 134 10.46 25.62 -8.90
#